data_AF-A0A9P8N1U5-F1
#
_entry.id   AF-A0A9P8N1U5-F1
#
_cell.length_a   1.000
_cell.length_b   1.000
_cell.length_c   1.000
_cell.angle_alpha   90.00
_cell.angle_beta   90.00
_cell.angle_gamma   90.00
#
_symmetry.space_group_name_H-M   'P 1'
#
loop_
_entity.id
_entity.type
_entity.pdbx_description
1 polymer ?
#
loop_
_entity_poly.entity_id
_entity_poly.type
_entity_poly.pdbx_seq_one_letter_code
_entity_poly.pdbx_strand_id
1 'polypeptide(L)'
;MIFPLHFETYPELIPLRQVAEKLATADDWPRLYDEQQLRNNSVPVYAMSYVEDMYVDYDFARQTAKLVKGTKVAETNMMYHSALRAKSEEVLQTLFSLRDDVLD
;
A
#
# COMPACT_ATOMS: atom_id res chain seq x y z
N MET A 1 -6.68 -5.48 10.17
CA MET A 1 -6.56 -4.86 11.50
C MET A 1 -7.83 -5.17 12.28
N ILE A 2 -7.71 -5.71 13.49
CA ILE A 2 -8.86 -5.92 14.39
C ILE A 2 -8.82 -4.80 15.43
N PHE A 3 -9.96 -4.15 15.67
CA PHE A 3 -10.13 -3.18 16.74
C PHE A 3 -10.98 -3.84 17.84
N PRO A 4 -10.37 -4.33 18.95
CA PRO A 4 -11.08 -5.12 19.96
C PRO A 4 -12.32 -4.40 20.52
N LEU A 5 -12.22 -3.08 20.71
CA LEU A 5 -13.31 -2.24 21.19
C LEU A 5 -14.60 -2.40 20.36
N HIS A 6 -14.51 -2.57 19.04
CA HIS A 6 -15.69 -2.75 18.20
C HIS A 6 -16.47 -4.04 18.56
N PHE A 7 -15.77 -5.08 18.99
CA PHE A 7 -16.38 -6.35 19.40
C PHE A 7 -16.88 -6.34 20.85
N GLU A 8 -16.69 -5.23 21.56
CA GLU A 8 -17.22 -5.00 22.90
C GLU A 8 -18.41 -4.03 22.89
N THR A 9 -18.51 -3.16 21.88
CA THR A 9 -19.50 -2.09 21.82
C THR A 9 -20.64 -2.33 20.82
N TYR A 10 -20.38 -2.95 19.66
CA TYR A 10 -21.40 -3.18 18.64
C TYR A 10 -22.13 -4.51 18.87
N PRO A 11 -23.44 -4.53 19.18
CA PRO A 11 -24.18 -5.75 19.52
C PRO A 11 -24.06 -6.87 18.47
N GLU A 12 -24.01 -6.50 17.20
CA GLU A 12 -23.90 -7.42 16.06
C GLU A 12 -22.51 -8.09 15.99
N LEU A 13 -21.49 -7.46 16.57
CA LEU A 13 -20.11 -7.94 16.58
C LEU A 13 -19.75 -8.69 17.87
N ILE A 14 -20.43 -8.44 18.98
CA ILE A 14 -20.18 -9.12 20.27
C ILE A 14 -20.12 -10.65 20.14
N PRO A 15 -21.01 -11.33 19.38
CA PRO A 15 -20.92 -12.78 19.20
C PRO A 15 -19.61 -13.27 18.59
N LEU A 16 -18.89 -12.42 17.86
CA LEU A 16 -17.64 -12.73 17.18
C LEU A 16 -16.39 -12.40 18.02
N ARG A 17 -16.54 -11.83 19.22
CA ARG A 17 -15.41 -11.33 20.04
C ARG A 17 -14.31 -12.36 20.25
N GLN A 18 -14.64 -13.61 20.58
CA GLN A 18 -13.63 -14.65 20.81
C GLN A 18 -12.80 -14.96 19.56
N VAL A 19 -13.41 -14.90 18.37
CA VAL A 19 -12.71 -15.13 17.09
C VAL A 19 -11.86 -13.90 16.75
N ALA A 20 -12.41 -12.70 16.95
CA ALA A 20 -11.69 -11.45 16.73
C ALA A 20 -10.44 -11.35 17.61
N GLU A 21 -10.53 -11.73 18.89
CA GLU A 21 -9.38 -11.73 19.81
C GLU A 21 -8.28 -12.66 19.33
N LYS A 22 -8.61 -13.89 18.93
CA LYS A 22 -7.62 -14.84 18.38
C LYS A 22 -6.88 -14.28 17.17
N LEU A 23 -7.59 -13.57 16.29
CA LEU A 23 -7.00 -12.92 15.12
C LEU A 23 -6.18 -11.68 15.50
N ALA A 24 -6.62 -10.92 16.50
CA ALA A 24 -5.94 -9.72 16.97
C ALA A 24 -4.61 -10.03 17.67
N THR A 25 -4.54 -11.15 18.40
CA THR A 25 -3.36 -11.58 19.14
C THR A 25 -2.42 -12.47 18.32
N ALA A 26 -2.75 -12.79 17.07
CA ALA A 26 -1.87 -13.55 16.19
C ALA A 26 -0.62 -12.71 15.85
N ASP A 27 0.54 -13.16 16.29
CA ASP A 27 1.85 -12.50 16.13
C ASP A 27 2.85 -13.35 15.34
N ASP A 28 2.48 -14.58 14.98
CA ASP A 28 3.28 -15.57 14.27
C ASP A 28 3.24 -15.40 12.73
N TRP A 29 2.90 -14.20 12.26
CA TRP A 29 2.88 -13.90 10.83
C TRP A 29 4.27 -14.08 10.24
N PRO A 30 4.43 -14.95 9.23
CA PRO A 30 5.71 -15.08 8.56
C PRO A 30 6.04 -13.78 7.83
N ARG A 31 7.33 -13.54 7.60
CA ARG A 31 7.74 -12.49 6.66
C ARG A 31 7.13 -12.79 5.29
N LEU A 32 6.27 -11.90 4.81
CA LEU A 32 5.63 -12.05 3.49
C LEU A 32 6.61 -11.79 2.34
N TYR A 33 7.61 -10.94 2.58
CA TYR A 33 8.56 -10.50 1.56
C TYR A 33 10.01 -10.67 2.03
N ASP A 34 10.87 -11.04 1.09
CA ASP A 34 12.32 -11.00 1.26
C ASP A 34 12.82 -9.62 0.82
N GLU A 35 13.16 -8.77 1.79
CA GLU A 35 13.70 -7.44 1.51
C GLU A 35 15.02 -7.46 0.74
N GLN A 36 15.87 -8.47 0.95
CA GLN A 36 17.13 -8.58 0.22
C GLN A 36 16.87 -8.91 -1.24
N GLN A 37 15.88 -9.75 -1.52
CA GLN A 37 15.42 -10.01 -2.87
C GLN A 37 14.82 -8.76 -3.52
N LEU A 38 14.01 -7.98 -2.79
CA LEU A 38 13.43 -6.73 -3.28
C LEU A 38 14.50 -5.67 -3.62
N ARG A 39 15.57 -5.58 -2.84
CA ARG A 39 16.72 -4.71 -3.12
C ARG A 39 17.49 -5.14 -4.37
N ASN A 40 17.41 -6.41 -4.75
CA ASN A 40 18.06 -6.98 -5.92
C ASN A 40 17.13 -7.01 -7.17
N ASN A 41 15.97 -6.34 -7.11
CA ASN A 41 15.05 -6.28 -8.24
C ASN A 41 15.73 -5.73 -9.52
N SER A 42 15.53 -6.44 -10.63
CA SER A 42 16.05 -6.08 -11.95
C SER A 42 14.97 -5.61 -12.91
N VAL A 43 13.70 -5.68 -12.51
CA VAL A 43 12.56 -5.26 -13.34
C VAL A 43 12.19 -3.81 -13.00
N PRO A 44 12.12 -2.88 -13.96
CA PRO A 44 11.67 -1.52 -13.67
C PRO A 44 10.26 -1.49 -13.04
N VAL A 45 10.07 -0.66 -12.02
CA VAL A 45 8.77 -0.48 -11.34
C VAL A 45 8.37 0.98 -11.44
N TYR A 46 7.15 1.22 -11.91
CA TYR A 46 6.56 2.56 -12.06
C TYR A 46 5.32 2.61 -11.19
N ALA A 47 5.29 3.55 -10.24
CA ALA A 47 4.24 3.64 -9.23
C ALA A 47 3.64 5.04 -9.15
N MET A 48 2.34 5.09 -8.86
CA MET A 48 1.67 6.29 -8.36
C MET A 48 1.61 6.23 -6.84
N SER A 49 1.92 7.33 -6.18
CA SER A 49 1.76 7.48 -4.73
C SER A 49 0.96 8.74 -4.43
N TYR A 50 0.02 8.63 -3.50
CA TYR A 50 -0.90 9.70 -3.14
C TYR A 50 -0.53 10.24 -1.76
N VAL A 51 -0.18 11.53 -1.68
CA VAL A 51 0.34 12.14 -0.44
C VAL A 51 -0.66 12.10 0.70
N GLU A 52 -1.94 12.28 0.38
CA GLU A 52 -3.05 12.34 1.35
C GLU A 52 -3.93 11.08 1.28
N ASP A 53 -3.35 9.91 0.98
CA ASP A 53 -4.09 8.63 0.96
C ASP A 53 -4.61 8.26 2.35
N MET A 54 -5.90 7.93 2.45
CA MET A 54 -6.52 7.58 3.74
C MET A 54 -6.23 6.13 4.19
N TYR A 55 -5.74 5.28 3.31
CA TYR A 55 -5.54 3.84 3.56
C TYR A 55 -4.06 3.45 3.60
N VAL A 56 -3.22 4.10 2.79
CA VAL A 56 -1.79 3.79 2.70
C VAL A 56 -0.99 4.99 3.18
N ASP A 57 -0.32 4.84 4.31
CA ASP A 57 0.55 5.90 4.83
C ASP A 57 1.67 6.25 3.83
N TYR A 58 1.81 7.55 3.58
CA TYR A 58 2.73 8.06 2.58
C TYR A 58 4.20 7.76 2.90
N ASP A 59 4.61 7.86 4.17
CA ASP A 59 5.99 7.62 4.57
C ASP A 59 6.34 6.14 4.44
N PHE A 60 5.42 5.22 4.78
CA PHE A 60 5.62 3.79 4.54
C PHE A 60 5.71 3.44 3.05
N ALA A 61 4.85 4.04 2.22
CA ALA A 61 4.92 3.86 0.77
C ALA A 61 6.27 4.34 0.21
N ARG A 62 6.73 5.52 0.66
CA ARG A 62 8.01 6.10 0.23
C ARG A 62 9.21 5.30 0.71
N GLN A 63 9.18 4.75 1.92
CA GLN A 63 10.22 3.85 2.43
C GLN A 63 10.31 2.58 1.58
N THR A 64 9.17 1.99 1.23
CA THR A 64 9.10 0.79 0.38
C THR A 64 9.64 1.07 -1.02
N ALA A 65 9.24 2.18 -1.63
CA ALA A 65 9.74 2.57 -2.96
C ALA A 65 11.26 2.78 -2.99
N LYS A 66 11.84 3.34 -1.91
CA LYS A 66 13.31 3.46 -1.78
C LYS A 66 14.02 2.12 -1.57
N LEU A 67 13.35 1.15 -0.96
CA LEU A 67 13.90 -0.18 -0.70
C LEU A 67 13.96 -1.05 -1.95
N VAL A 68 12.89 -1.03 -2.76
CA VAL A 68 12.75 -1.85 -3.96
C VAL A 68 13.53 -1.20 -5.12
N LYS A 69 14.64 -1.83 -5.54
CA LYS A 69 15.49 -1.30 -6.62
C LYS A 69 14.70 -1.15 -7.91
N GLY A 70 14.96 -0.06 -8.65
CA GLY A 70 14.32 0.21 -9.94
C GLY A 70 12.92 0.81 -9.84
N THR A 71 12.47 1.17 -8.63
CA THR A 71 11.19 1.87 -8.44
C THR A 71 11.32 3.35 -8.73
N LYS A 72 10.48 3.84 -9.63
CA LYS A 72 10.27 5.24 -9.97
C LYS A 72 8.84 5.60 -9.57
N VAL A 73 8.65 6.69 -8.84
CA VAL A 73 7.35 7.07 -8.27
C VAL A 73 6.93 8.45 -8.78
N ALA A 74 5.71 8.55 -9.27
CA ALA A 74 5.01 9.81 -9.44
C ALA A 74 4.14 10.07 -8.19
N GLU A 75 4.48 11.12 -7.44
CA GLU A 75 3.81 11.50 -6.19
C GLU A 75 2.82 12.64 -6.47
N THR A 76 1.61 12.57 -5.92
CA THR A 76 0.60 13.63 -6.10
C THR A 76 -0.28 13.80 -4.86
N ASN A 77 -0.65 15.05 -4.55
CA ASN A 77 -1.66 15.40 -3.55
C ASN A 77 -3.03 15.73 -4.19
N MET A 78 -3.16 15.57 -5.51
CA MET A 78 -4.38 15.92 -6.25
C MET A 78 -5.31 14.71 -6.48
N MET A 79 -4.92 13.55 -5.95
CA MET A 79 -5.61 12.28 -6.11
C MET A 79 -5.50 11.48 -4.82
N TYR A 80 -6.36 10.48 -4.69
CA TYR A 80 -6.45 9.61 -3.52
C TYR A 80 -6.44 8.14 -3.94
N HIS A 81 -6.54 7.23 -2.97
CA HIS A 81 -6.50 5.78 -3.15
C HIS A 81 -7.27 5.23 -4.37
N SER A 82 -8.44 5.79 -4.68
CA SER A 82 -9.30 5.33 -5.77
C SER A 82 -8.96 5.89 -7.15
N ALA A 83 -7.85 6.62 -7.32
CA ALA A 83 -7.54 7.36 -8.53
C ALA A 83 -7.47 6.49 -9.79
N LEU A 84 -6.95 5.26 -9.70
CA LEU A 84 -6.93 4.35 -10.84
C LEU A 84 -8.35 4.07 -11.38
N ARG A 85 -9.37 4.08 -10.52
CA ARG A 85 -10.78 3.93 -10.93
C ARG A 85 -11.41 5.26 -11.32
N ALA A 86 -11.14 6.32 -10.57
CA ALA A 86 -11.80 7.62 -10.74
C ALA A 86 -11.21 8.47 -11.88
N LYS A 87 -9.92 8.28 -12.17
CA LYS A 87 -9.10 9.07 -13.09
C LYS A 87 -8.13 8.16 -13.86
N SER A 88 -8.62 7.04 -14.39
CA SER A 88 -7.79 6.01 -15.00
C SER A 88 -6.88 6.54 -16.10
N GLU A 89 -7.38 7.44 -16.95
CA GLU A 89 -6.63 8.04 -18.04
C GLU A 89 -5.42 8.84 -17.53
N GLU A 90 -5.63 9.77 -16.60
CA GLU A 90 -4.55 10.58 -16.00
C GLU A 90 -3.50 9.70 -15.30
N VAL A 91 -3.94 8.69 -14.56
CA VAL A 91 -3.06 7.74 -13.85
C VAL A 91 -2.21 6.93 -14.83
N LEU A 92 -2.83 6.32 -15.84
CA LEU A 92 -2.13 5.48 -16.82
C LEU A 92 -1.20 6.32 -17.70
N GLN A 93 -1.63 7.52 -18.11
CA GLN A 93 -0.78 8.44 -18.85
C GLN A 93 0.46 8.81 -18.04
N THR A 94 0.30 9.17 -16.77
CA THR A 94 1.44 9.50 -15.88
C THR A 94 2.40 8.32 -15.75
N LEU A 95 1.89 7.10 -15.55
CA LEU A 95 2.72 5.90 -15.45
C LEU A 95 3.46 5.57 -16.75
N PHE A 96 2.81 5.70 -17.90
CA PHE A 96 3.46 5.47 -19.20
C PHE A 96 4.47 6.56 -19.54
N SER A 97 4.16 7.82 -19.26
CA SER A 97 5.14 8.91 -19.37
C SER A 97 6.33 8.65 -18.45
N LEU A 98 6.12 8.23 -17.21
CA LEU A 98 7.20 7.90 -16.28
C LEU A 98 8.05 6.71 -16.78
N ARG A 99 7.46 5.77 -17.53
CA ARG A 99 8.19 4.68 -18.19
C ARG A 99 9.01 5.15 -19.38
N ASP A 100 8.44 6.04 -20.18
CA ASP A 100 9.00 6.45 -21.48
C ASP A 100 10.01 7.60 -21.35
N ASP A 101 9.92 8.42 -20.28
CA ASP A 101 10.78 9.59 -20.01
C ASP A 101 12.10 9.24 -19.31
N VAL A 102 12.42 7.94 -19.21
CA VAL A 102 13.68 7.49 -18.62
C VAL A 102 14.59 6.94 -19.69
N LEU A 103 15.51 7.80 -20.13
CA LEU A 103 16.80 7.35 -20.65
C LEU A 103 17.48 6.56 -19.53
N ASP A 104 17.35 5.23 -19.56
CA ASP A 104 18.17 4.33 -18.73
C ASP A 104 19.64 4.34 -19.18
#